data_AF-A0A0T6AFU6-F1
#
_entry.id   AF-A0A0T6AFU6-F1
#
_cell.length_a   1.000
_cell.length_b   1.000
_cell.length_c   1.000
_cell.angle_alpha   90.00
_cell.angle_beta   90.00
_cell.angle_gamma   90.00
#
_symmetry.space_group_name_H-M   'P 1'
#
loop_
_entity.id
_entity.type
_entity.pdbx_description
1 polymer ?
#
loop_
_entity_poly.entity_id
_entity_poly.type
_entity_poly.pdbx_seq_one_letter_code
_entity_poly.pdbx_strand_id
1 'polypeptide(L)' 'MHSASFWDVWGPKTWWVYLKEIVKGGKVRKSEGDIRQRGGDVLIGPDGIVHMHHIGTGPADRPAVEALLKKIHSA' A
#
# COMPACT_ATOMS: atom_id res chain seq x y z
N MET A 1 12.32 8.76 -3.57
CA MET A 1 11.27 8.98 -2.56
C MET A 1 9.95 8.49 -3.16
N HIS A 2 9.44 7.34 -2.73
CA HIS A 2 8.29 6.66 -3.36
C HIS A 2 6.96 7.08 -2.73
N SER A 3 6.60 8.36 -2.85
CA SER A 3 5.28 8.85 -2.45
C SER A 3 4.19 8.36 -3.41
N ALA A 4 2.98 8.12 -2.92
CA ALA A 4 1.83 7.90 -3.80
C ALA A 4 1.65 9.12 -4.73
N SER A 5 1.43 8.89 -6.02
CA SER A 5 1.22 9.99 -6.97
C SER A 5 -0.14 10.64 -6.72
N PHE A 6 -0.31 11.87 -7.18
CA PHE A 6 -1.60 12.57 -7.10
C PHE A 6 -2.75 11.73 -7.68
N TRP A 7 -2.50 10.99 -8.76
CA TRP A 7 -3.49 10.14 -9.42
C TRP A 7 -3.75 8.82 -8.71
N ASP A 8 -2.82 8.33 -7.89
CA ASP A 8 -3.06 7.16 -7.03
C ASP A 8 -4.06 7.51 -5.91
N VAL A 9 -4.00 8.76 -5.43
CA VAL A 9 -4.86 9.26 -4.35
C VAL A 9 -6.20 9.80 -4.88
N TRP A 10 -6.17 10.59 -5.97
CA TRP A 10 -7.33 11.31 -6.50
C TRP A 10 -7.79 10.83 -7.89
N GLY A 11 -7.40 9.62 -8.29
CA GLY A 11 -7.73 9.08 -9.61
C GLY A 11 -9.22 8.77 -9.81
N PRO A 12 -9.63 8.47 -11.06
CA PRO A 12 -11.02 8.20 -11.41
C PRO A 12 -11.64 7.05 -10.63
N LYS A 13 -10.84 6.01 -10.31
CA LYS A 13 -11.28 4.88 -9.48
C LYS A 13 -11.65 5.32 -8.06
N THR A 14 -10.85 6.19 -7.45
CA THR A 14 -11.11 6.73 -6.11
C THR A 14 -12.38 7.59 -6.10
N TRP A 15 -12.55 8.45 -7.12
CA TRP A 15 -13.78 9.23 -7.30
C TRP A 15 -15.02 8.35 -7.48
N TRP A 16 -14.91 7.25 -8.21
CA TRP A 16 -16.02 6.30 -8.38
C TRP A 16 -16.48 5.69 -7.04
N VAL A 17 -15.54 5.32 -6.18
CA VAL A 17 -15.84 4.81 -4.84
C VAL A 17 -16.54 5.87 -3.99
N TYR A 18 -16.03 7.12 -4.00
CA TYR A 18 -16.69 8.22 -3.28
C TYR A 18 -18.10 8.50 -3.80
N LEU A 19 -18.31 8.52 -5.12
CA LEU A 19 -19.63 8.73 -5.71
C LEU A 19 -20.61 7.63 -5.28
N LYS A 20 -20.16 6.36 -5.29
CA LYS A 20 -20.99 5.23 -4.86
C LYS A 20 -21.40 5.34 -3.38
N GLU A 21 -20.49 5.78 -2.52
CA GLU A 21 -20.79 5.97 -1.09
C GLU A 21 -21.70 7.18 -0.84
N ILE A 22 -21.52 8.28 -1.58
CA ILE A 22 -22.43 9.44 -1.52
C ILE A 22 -23.85 9.06 -1.94
N VAL A 23 -24.01 8.29 -3.03
CA VAL A 23 -25.33 7.82 -3.51
C VAL A 23 -26.02 6.93 -2.47
N LYS A 24 -25.27 6.21 -1.63
CA LYS A 24 -25.80 5.41 -0.52
C LYS A 24 -26.09 6.22 0.75
N GLY A 25 -25.91 7.54 0.72
CA GLY A 25 -26.05 8.41 1.90
C GLY A 25 -24.86 8.38 2.86
N GLY A 26 -23.74 7.79 2.44
CA GLY A 26 -22.49 7.78 3.18
C GLY A 26 -21.90 9.19 3.30
N LYS A 27 -21.32 9.49 4.47
CA LYS A 27 -20.61 10.75 4.71
C LYS A 27 -19.12 10.56 4.42
N VAL A 28 -18.57 11.40 3.55
CA VAL A 28 -17.12 11.46 3.33
C VAL A 28 -16.47 11.99 4.61
N ARG A 29 -15.59 11.19 5.21
CA ARG A 29 -14.80 11.59 6.37
C ARG A 29 -13.39 11.96 5.92
N LYS A 30 -12.83 12.99 6.55
CA LYS A 30 -11.44 13.36 6.31
C LYS A 30 -10.52 12.30 6.92
N SER A 31 -9.49 11.90 6.18
CA SER A 31 -8.41 11.07 6.73
C SER A 31 -7.64 11.86 7.80
N GLU A 32 -7.38 11.24 8.94
CA GLU A 32 -6.53 11.82 10.00
C GLU A 32 -5.03 11.54 9.78
N GLY A 33 -4.69 10.54 8.95
CA GLY A 33 -3.31 10.18 8.60
C GLY A 33 -2.82 10.73 7.25
N ASP A 34 -1.51 10.61 7.00
CA ASP A 34 -0.90 11.00 5.73
C ASP A 34 -1.35 10.07 4.59
N ILE A 35 -2.23 10.60 3.74
CA ILE A 35 -2.78 9.91 2.56
C ILE A 35 -1.73 9.61 1.48
N ARG A 36 -0.53 10.18 1.58
CA ARG A 36 0.59 9.91 0.64
C ARG A 36 1.50 8.80 1.13
N GLN A 37 1.38 8.40 2.40
CA GLN A 37 2.15 7.30 2.94
C GLN A 37 1.67 5.99 2.33
N ARG A 38 2.55 5.34 1.55
CA ARG A 38 2.27 4.02 1.00
C ARG A 38 2.51 2.96 2.07
N GLY A 39 1.65 1.95 2.10
CA GLY A 39 1.94 0.71 2.81
C GLY A 39 3.08 -0.05 2.14
N GLY A 40 3.51 -1.15 2.76
CA GLY A 40 4.57 -2.00 2.22
C GLY A 40 4.96 -3.08 3.21
N ASP A 41 5.88 -3.94 2.80
CA ASP A 41 6.37 -5.06 3.59
C ASP A 41 7.89 -5.08 3.58
N VAL A 42 8.50 -5.34 4.73
CA VAL A 42 9.97 -5.39 4.90
C VAL A 42 10.34 -6.74 5.47
N LEU A 43 11.33 -7.39 4.87
CA LEU A 43 11.94 -8.62 5.39
C LEU A 43 13.27 -8.28 6.04
N ILE A 44 13.38 -8.53 7.34
CA ILE A 44 14.57 -8.28 8.15
C ILE A 44 15.13 -9.62 8.63
N GLY A 45 16.43 -9.82 8.42
CA GLY A 45 17.16 -10.99 8.86
C GLY A 45 17.44 -10.98 10.37
N PRO A 46 17.88 -12.12 10.94
CA PRO A 46 18.26 -12.21 12.35
C PRO A 46 19.48 -11.36 12.70
N ASP A 47 20.29 -10.98 11.71
CA ASP A 47 21.41 -10.03 11.80
C ASP A 47 20.96 -8.56 11.80
N GLY A 48 19.66 -8.30 11.65
CA GLY A 48 19.09 -6.97 11.53
C GLY A 48 19.20 -6.34 10.14
N ILE A 49 19.64 -7.10 9.12
CA ILE A 49 19.78 -6.58 7.75
C ILE A 49 18.45 -6.67 7.00
N VAL A 50 18.13 -5.62 6.25
CA VAL A 50 16.96 -5.61 5.36
C VAL A 50 17.30 -6.37 4.07
N HIS A 51 16.72 -7.57 3.91
CA HIS A 51 16.91 -8.39 2.71
C HIS A 51 15.90 -8.10 1.59
N MET A 52 14.78 -7.45 1.94
CA MET A 52 13.73 -7.05 1.01
C MET A 52 12.94 -5.85 1.52
N HIS A 53 12.57 -4.95 0.60
CA HIS A 53 11.61 -3.87 0.84
C HIS A 53 10.61 -3.83 -0.33
N HIS A 54 9.35 -4.18 -0.05
CA HIS A 54 8.24 -4.09 -0.99
C HIS A 54 7.45 -2.80 -0.72
N ILE A 55 7.29 -1.97 -1.75
CA ILE A 55 6.54 -0.71 -1.65
C ILE A 55 5.16 -0.95 -2.24
N GLY A 56 4.15 -0.99 -1.37
CA GLY A 56 2.78 -1.29 -1.74
C GLY A 56 2.20 -0.23 -2.68
N THR A 57 1.66 -0.70 -3.80
CA THR A 57 1.02 0.15 -4.80
C THR A 57 -0.43 0.46 -4.50
N GLY A 58 -1.05 -0.29 -3.58
CA GLY A 58 -2.41 -0.07 -3.09
C GLY A 58 -2.68 -0.85 -1.79
N PRO A 59 -3.90 -0.75 -1.23
CA PRO A 59 -4.23 -1.29 0.10
C PRO A 59 -3.98 -2.80 0.26
N ALA A 60 -4.25 -3.56 -0.80
CA ALA A 60 -4.12 -5.03 -0.84
C ALA A 60 -2.84 -5.51 -1.55
N ASP A 61 -1.98 -4.60 -2.01
CA ASP A 61 -0.73 -4.99 -2.65
C ASP A 61 0.25 -5.53 -1.59
N ARG A 62 0.71 -6.76 -1.80
CA ARG A 62 1.62 -7.51 -0.93
C ARG A 62 2.55 -8.35 -1.82
N PRO A 63 3.79 -8.63 -1.37
CA PRO A 63 4.69 -9.52 -2.09
C PRO A 63 4.12 -10.95 -2.09
N ALA A 64 4.38 -11.68 -3.17
CA ALA A 64 4.02 -13.09 -3.26
C ALA A 64 4.78 -13.93 -2.22
N VAL A 65 4.14 -14.96 -1.66
CA VAL A 65 4.74 -15.83 -0.64
C VAL A 65 6.02 -16.49 -1.16
N GLU A 66 6.02 -16.88 -2.44
CA GLU A 66 7.16 -17.51 -3.11
C GLU A 66 8.37 -16.56 -3.17
N ALA A 67 8.14 -15.26 -3.33
CA ALA A 67 9.21 -14.25 -3.33
C ALA A 67 9.85 -14.13 -1.93
N LEU A 68 9.04 -14.22 -0.87
CA LEU A 68 9.52 -14.26 0.52
C LEU A 68 10.34 -15.52 0.78
N LEU A 69 9.79 -16.69 0.45
CA LEU A 69 10.45 -17.98 0.68
C LEU A 69 11.77 -18.09 -0.08
N LYS A 70 11.84 -17.57 -1.32
CA LYS A 70 13.07 -17.52 -2.09
C LYS A 70 14.14 -16.69 -1.39
N LYS A 71 13.78 -15.57 -0.77
CA LYS A 71 14.72 -14.72 -0.02
C LYS A 71 15.21 -15.38 1.26
N ILE A 72 14.33 -16.11 1.95
CA ILE A 72 14.67 -16.80 3.21
C ILE A 72 15.57 -18.02 2.96
N HIS A 73 15.27 -18.84 1.95
CA HIS A 73 16.05 -20.06 1.67
C HIS A 73 17.40 -19.80 0.96
N SER A 74 17.62 -18.59 0.45
CA SER A 74 18.90 -18.20 -0.18
C SER A 74 19.85 -17.49 0.80
N ALA A 75 19.42 -17.26 2.04
CA ALA A 75 20.15 -16.51 3.07
C ALA A 75 20.84 -17.46 4.05
#